data_AF-A0A7C4V187-F1
#
_entry.id   AF-A0A7C4V187-F1
#
_cell.length_a   1.000
_cell.length_b   1.000
_cell.length_c   1.000
_cell.angle_alpha   90.00
_cell.angle_beta   90.00
_cell.angle_gamma   90.00
#
_symmetry.space_group_name_H-M   'P 1'
#
loop_
_entity.id
_entity.type
_entity.pdbx_description
1 polymer ?
#
loop_
_entity_poly.entity_id
_entity_poly.type
_entity_poly.pdbx_seq_one_letter_code
_entity_poly.pdbx_strand_id
1 'polypeptide(L)'
;MISVSNRINLELCIKYALAGFTNSINGLWAYEEIQEGDFISFLYGAKVFNLYRVEKKEALKNADRAGPWAKVTFSMSGKTYYFPFRLYLKPIREFTESMVRPEFAYVAENLLLRGGYRKTHFQADQTTLQSVSQMGIPFDKPTEMFSNDEHETFTPQLTWNKALVSPPEVYYFQEIILQSLVKQWLSQNLQTLFNSSSLNSLRAEKFEVLGEKALPEGYVDILIKEAIPTGYSQKIIVEVKSNKSQPKDIIQLESYMREMGRECIAGILIAKDFSRKVKSTYKMPKEIRCFTYSFGEID
;
A
#
# COMPACT_ATOMS: atom_id res chain seq x y z
N MET A 1 3.26 4.16 6.86
CA MET A 1 2.73 4.30 8.23
C MET A 1 1.71 3.20 8.51
N ILE A 2 1.82 2.51 9.64
CA ILE A 2 0.90 1.43 10.05
C ILE A 2 -0.06 1.97 11.11
N SER A 3 -1.36 1.87 10.85
CA SER A 3 -2.40 2.28 11.80
C SER A 3 -2.58 1.22 12.89
N VAL A 4 -2.44 1.62 14.15
CA VAL A 4 -2.56 0.71 15.30
C VAL A 4 -3.89 0.94 16.00
N SER A 5 -4.61 -0.16 16.29
CA SER A 5 -6.00 -0.10 16.73
C SER A 5 -6.22 0.43 18.15
N ASN A 6 -5.27 0.21 19.06
CA ASN A 6 -5.37 0.66 20.44
C ASN A 6 -3.97 0.90 21.06
N ARG A 7 -3.95 1.56 22.21
CA ARG A 7 -2.72 1.92 22.93
C ARG A 7 -1.90 0.70 23.36
N ILE A 8 -2.56 -0.35 23.85
CA ILE A 8 -1.91 -1.60 24.29
C ILE A 8 -1.16 -2.23 23.11
N ASN A 9 -1.80 -2.33 21.95
CA ASN A 9 -1.19 -2.88 20.75
C ASN A 9 0.01 -2.03 20.29
N LEU A 10 -0.07 -0.70 20.39
CA LEU A 10 1.05 0.19 20.08
C LEU A 10 2.24 -0.08 21.00
N GLU A 11 1.99 -0.23 22.30
CA GLU A 11 3.02 -0.53 23.29
C GLU A 11 3.68 -1.89 23.00
N LEU A 12 2.90 -2.92 22.64
CA LEU A 12 3.44 -4.22 22.21
C LEU A 12 4.27 -4.10 20.93
N CYS A 13 3.80 -3.33 19.94
CA CYS A 13 4.52 -3.10 18.69
C CYS A 13 5.89 -2.44 18.93
N ILE A 14 5.93 -1.42 19.79
CA ILE A 14 7.16 -0.70 20.14
C ILE A 14 8.08 -1.60 20.97
N LYS A 15 7.54 -2.28 21.98
CA LYS A 15 8.29 -3.13 22.91
C LYS A 15 9.06 -4.23 22.17
N TYR A 16 8.37 -4.92 21.26
CA TYR A 16 8.93 -6.08 20.55
C TYR A 16 9.47 -5.76 19.16
N ALA A 17 9.46 -4.49 18.74
CA ALA A 17 9.73 -4.05 17.37
C ALA A 17 9.05 -4.98 16.33
N LEU A 18 7.74 -5.14 16.49
CA LEU A 18 6.96 -6.10 15.73
C LEU A 18 5.68 -5.41 15.22
N ALA A 19 5.30 -5.66 13.97
CA ALA A 19 3.98 -5.30 13.46
C ALA A 19 3.20 -6.56 13.11
N GLY A 20 1.91 -6.57 13.44
CA GLY A 20 1.01 -7.69 13.18
C GLY A 20 -0.22 -7.23 12.41
N PHE A 21 -0.57 -7.93 11.33
CA PHE A 21 -1.80 -7.69 10.58
C PHE A 21 -2.77 -8.85 10.70
N THR A 22 -4.06 -8.54 10.64
CA THR A 22 -5.11 -9.53 10.85
C THR A 22 -5.20 -10.55 9.72
N ASN A 23 -5.81 -11.70 9.97
CA ASN A 23 -6.17 -12.69 8.94
C ASN A 23 -7.25 -12.22 7.94
N SER A 24 -7.44 -10.92 7.76
CA SER A 24 -8.31 -10.33 6.74
C SER A 24 -7.56 -10.11 5.42
N ILE A 25 -8.30 -9.88 4.33
CA ILE A 25 -7.69 -9.51 3.04
C ILE A 25 -6.88 -8.20 3.14
N ASN A 26 -7.31 -7.24 3.97
CA ASN A 26 -6.56 -6.00 4.19
C ASN A 26 -5.24 -6.25 4.95
N GLY A 27 -5.22 -7.26 5.81
CA GLY A 27 -4.02 -7.67 6.51
C GLY A 27 -3.04 -8.38 5.58
N LEU A 28 -3.52 -9.27 4.72
CA LEU A 28 -2.71 -9.85 3.64
C LEU A 28 -2.19 -8.75 2.72
N TRP A 29 -3.05 -7.84 2.28
CA TRP A 29 -2.67 -6.73 1.40
C TRP A 29 -1.54 -5.88 1.99
N ALA A 30 -1.63 -5.48 3.26
CA ALA A 30 -0.56 -4.74 3.94
C ALA A 30 0.74 -5.54 4.02
N TYR A 31 0.64 -6.83 4.33
CA TYR A 31 1.78 -7.74 4.36
C TYR A 31 2.44 -7.88 3.00
N GLU A 32 1.67 -8.05 1.92
CA GLU A 32 2.20 -8.18 0.57
C GLU A 32 2.76 -6.86 0.03
N GLU A 33 2.17 -5.73 0.38
CA GLU A 33 2.59 -4.42 -0.12
C GLU A 33 3.90 -3.95 0.53
N ILE A 34 4.08 -4.15 1.84
CA ILE A 34 5.28 -3.76 2.58
C ILE A 34 6.40 -4.78 2.34
N GLN A 35 7.56 -4.33 1.88
CA GLN A 35 8.71 -5.16 1.58
C GLN A 35 9.74 -5.16 2.71
N GLU A 36 10.59 -6.19 2.74
CA GLU A 36 11.82 -6.15 3.52
C GLU A 36 12.71 -5.00 3.02
N GLY A 37 13.30 -4.26 3.94
CA GLY A 37 14.04 -3.04 3.68
C GLY A 37 13.21 -1.76 3.72
N ASP A 38 11.87 -1.83 3.64
CA ASP A 38 11.00 -0.65 3.74
C ASP A 38 11.10 -0.01 5.13
N PHE A 39 10.78 1.29 5.17
CA PHE A 39 10.68 2.06 6.41
C PHE A 39 9.22 2.22 6.83
N ILE A 40 8.96 2.04 8.11
CA ILE A 40 7.62 2.17 8.69
C ILE A 40 7.66 3.00 9.98
N SER A 41 6.52 3.63 10.27
CA SER A 41 6.23 4.28 11.54
C SER A 41 4.83 3.87 11.98
N PHE A 42 4.60 3.81 13.29
CA PHE A 42 3.27 3.52 13.82
C PHE A 42 2.43 4.78 13.95
N LEU A 43 1.14 4.66 13.69
CA LEU A 43 0.17 5.73 13.73
C LEU A 43 -0.93 5.37 14.73
N TYR A 44 -1.10 6.21 15.76
CA TYR A 44 -2.11 6.03 16.79
C TYR A 44 -2.52 7.38 17.39
N GLY A 45 -3.82 7.62 17.56
CA GLY A 45 -4.31 8.85 18.20
C GLY A 45 -3.81 10.15 17.53
N ALA A 46 -3.78 10.16 16.19
CA ALA A 46 -3.23 11.27 15.39
C ALA A 46 -1.76 11.62 15.68
N LYS A 47 -0.99 10.65 16.20
CA LYS A 47 0.46 10.76 16.41
C LYS A 47 1.22 9.66 15.67
N VAL A 48 2.42 9.99 15.22
CA VAL A 48 3.39 9.11 14.59
C VAL A 48 4.46 8.74 15.60
N PHE A 49 4.76 7.46 15.69
CA PHE A 49 5.70 6.89 16.66
C PHE A 49 6.81 6.15 15.95
N ASN A 50 8.04 6.61 16.23
CA ASN A 50 9.31 6.01 15.86
C ASN A 50 9.50 5.75 14.35
N LEU A 51 10.74 5.49 13.95
CA LEU A 51 11.06 5.00 12.61
C LEU A 51 11.68 3.62 12.76
N TYR A 52 11.18 2.66 11.99
CA TYR A 52 11.74 1.32 11.91
C TYR A 52 12.03 0.94 10.47
N ARG A 53 12.95 0.01 10.28
CA ARG A 53 13.18 -0.71 9.03
C ARG A 53 12.58 -2.11 9.15
N VAL A 54 11.92 -2.59 8.11
CA VAL A 54 11.45 -3.98 8.04
C VAL A 54 12.66 -4.87 7.75
N GLU A 55 12.99 -5.77 8.67
CA GLU A 55 14.11 -6.70 8.51
C GLU A 55 13.66 -8.06 7.98
N LYS A 56 12.48 -8.51 8.39
CA LYS A 56 11.97 -9.84 8.02
C LYS A 56 10.45 -9.88 8.03
N LYS A 57 9.89 -10.71 7.17
CA LYS A 57 8.45 -11.01 7.09
C LYS A 57 8.17 -12.48 7.39
N GLU A 58 7.11 -12.76 8.15
CA GLU A 58 6.62 -14.13 8.36
C GLU A 58 5.09 -14.18 8.38
N ALA A 59 4.51 -15.25 7.85
CA ALA A 59 3.12 -15.61 8.09
C ALA A 59 3.07 -16.85 8.98
N LEU A 60 2.50 -16.71 10.18
CA LEU A 60 2.51 -17.73 11.23
C LEU A 60 1.28 -18.64 11.14
N LYS A 61 1.52 -19.95 11.12
CA LYS A 61 0.46 -20.93 11.41
C LYS A 61 0.08 -20.84 12.89
N ASN A 62 -1.18 -21.11 13.22
CA ASN A 62 -1.70 -21.07 14.59
C ASN A 62 -1.51 -19.70 15.31
N ALA A 63 -1.59 -18.62 14.54
CA ALA A 63 -1.48 -17.27 15.08
C ALA A 63 -2.60 -16.86 16.05
N ASP A 64 -3.62 -17.70 16.22
CA ASP A 64 -4.63 -17.60 17.27
C ASP A 64 -4.07 -17.87 18.67
N ARG A 65 -2.91 -18.55 18.75
CA ARG A 65 -2.19 -18.87 19.99
C ARG A 65 -0.84 -18.17 20.09
N ALA A 66 -0.36 -17.58 18.99
CA ALA A 66 0.88 -16.83 18.97
C ALA A 66 0.67 -15.38 19.45
N GLY A 67 1.44 -14.96 20.45
CA GLY A 67 1.45 -13.57 20.89
C GLY A 67 2.18 -12.65 19.91
N PRO A 68 2.41 -11.38 20.28
CA PRO A 68 2.03 -10.74 21.55
C PRO A 68 0.57 -10.25 21.60
N TRP A 69 -0.14 -10.20 20.47
CA TRP A 69 -1.48 -9.60 20.40
C TRP A 69 -2.60 -10.59 20.70
N ALA A 70 -3.56 -10.16 21.51
CA ALA A 70 -4.78 -10.93 21.76
C ALA A 70 -5.70 -10.97 20.53
N LYS A 71 -6.44 -12.07 20.36
CA LYS A 71 -7.48 -12.19 19.33
C LYS A 71 -8.60 -11.17 19.54
N VAL A 72 -9.18 -10.68 18.45
CA VAL A 72 -10.27 -9.69 18.44
C VAL A 72 -11.52 -10.31 17.83
N THR A 73 -12.58 -10.44 18.61
CA THR A 73 -13.88 -10.94 18.14
C THR A 73 -14.87 -9.80 18.01
N PHE A 74 -15.38 -9.56 16.81
CA PHE A 74 -16.37 -8.50 16.58
C PHE A 74 -17.78 -9.01 16.90
N SER A 75 -18.39 -8.44 17.94
CA SER A 75 -19.72 -8.82 18.44
C SER A 75 -20.80 -8.83 17.36
N MET A 76 -20.79 -7.86 16.44
CA MET A 76 -21.79 -7.75 15.37
C MET A 76 -21.70 -8.85 14.30
N SER A 77 -20.51 -9.40 14.06
CA SER A 77 -20.27 -10.36 12.96
C SER A 77 -19.92 -11.76 13.44
N GLY A 78 -19.62 -11.94 14.73
CA GLY A 78 -19.06 -13.16 15.30
C GLY A 78 -17.65 -13.51 14.81
N LYS A 79 -17.08 -12.76 13.86
CA LYS A 79 -15.77 -13.04 13.28
C LYS A 79 -14.66 -12.76 14.29
N THR A 80 -13.77 -13.74 14.44
CA THR A 80 -12.57 -13.62 15.25
C THR A 80 -11.38 -13.38 14.34
N TYR A 81 -10.65 -12.31 14.64
CA TYR A 81 -9.41 -11.96 13.98
C TYR A 81 -8.23 -12.25 14.90
N TYR A 82 -7.21 -12.85 14.33
CA TYR A 82 -5.88 -12.99 14.92
C TYR A 82 -4.86 -12.45 13.91
N PHE A 83 -3.58 -12.47 14.27
CA PHE A 83 -2.56 -11.70 13.56
C PHE A 83 -1.49 -12.61 12.95
N PRO A 84 -1.76 -13.33 11.85
CA PRO A 84 -0.80 -14.26 11.28
C PRO A 84 0.36 -13.58 10.56
N PHE A 85 0.13 -12.40 9.97
CA PHE A 85 1.13 -11.70 9.18
C PHE A 85 1.99 -10.81 10.07
N ARG A 86 3.28 -11.08 10.13
CA ARG A 86 4.26 -10.43 11.00
C ARG A 86 5.31 -9.69 10.18
N LEU A 87 5.64 -8.48 10.62
CA LEU A 87 6.85 -7.77 10.23
C LEU A 87 7.75 -7.66 11.45
N TYR A 88 8.96 -8.21 11.35
CA TYR A 88 10.02 -7.98 12.32
C TYR A 88 10.77 -6.73 11.93
N LEU A 89 10.96 -5.85 12.91
CA LEU A 89 11.40 -4.49 12.67
C LEU A 89 12.70 -4.23 13.40
N LYS A 90 13.56 -3.44 12.77
CA LYS A 90 14.72 -2.82 13.41
C LYS A 90 14.39 -1.37 13.73
N PRO A 91 14.35 -0.97 15.01
CA PRO A 91 14.22 0.44 15.36
C PRO A 91 15.41 1.24 14.81
N ILE A 92 15.11 2.37 14.18
CA ILE A 92 16.10 3.29 13.60
C ILE A 92 16.12 4.60 14.37
N ARG A 93 14.93 5.14 14.69
CA ARG A 93 14.79 6.39 15.45
C ARG A 93 13.65 6.33 16.45
N GLU A 94 13.84 6.99 17.58
CA GLU A 94 12.82 7.21 18.60
C GLU A 94 12.24 8.62 18.48
N PHE A 95 10.92 8.72 18.31
CA PHE A 95 10.19 9.99 18.33
C PHE A 95 8.69 9.77 18.59
N THR A 96 8.00 10.84 18.98
CA THR A 96 6.54 10.92 19.00
C THR A 96 6.11 12.28 18.49
N GLU A 97 5.49 12.30 17.32
CA GLU A 97 5.19 13.53 16.59
C GLU A 97 3.71 13.60 16.19
N SER A 98 3.17 14.82 16.09
CA SER A 98 1.77 15.00 15.69
C SER A 98 1.60 14.85 14.17
N MET A 99 0.55 14.15 13.72
CA MET A 99 0.20 14.01 12.30
C MET A 99 -0.15 15.34 11.62
N VAL A 100 -0.44 16.39 12.39
CA VAL A 100 -0.75 17.72 11.84
C VAL A 100 0.49 18.48 11.37
N ARG A 101 1.69 17.95 11.65
CA ARG A 101 2.94 18.55 11.19
C ARG A 101 3.00 18.57 9.66
N PRO A 102 3.53 19.65 9.04
CA PRO A 102 3.64 19.75 7.58
C PRO A 102 4.36 18.57 6.93
N GLU A 103 5.33 17.99 7.63
CA GLU A 103 6.11 16.83 7.18
C GLU A 103 5.27 15.58 6.95
N PHE A 104 4.05 15.51 7.51
CA PHE A 104 3.11 14.41 7.32
C PHE A 104 1.93 14.76 6.40
N ALA A 105 1.95 15.94 5.76
CA ALA A 105 0.81 16.44 4.99
C ALA A 105 0.32 15.44 3.93
N TYR A 106 1.24 14.77 3.22
CA TYR A 106 0.90 13.76 2.21
C TYR A 106 0.03 12.62 2.78
N VAL A 107 0.40 12.10 3.95
CA VAL A 107 -0.34 11.01 4.60
C VAL A 107 -1.61 11.53 5.27
N ALA A 108 -1.55 12.72 5.89
CA ALA A 108 -2.69 13.35 6.54
C ALA A 108 -3.84 13.63 5.56
N GLU A 109 -3.53 14.15 4.37
CA GLU A 109 -4.51 14.39 3.31
C GLU A 109 -5.22 13.08 2.90
N ASN A 110 -4.46 12.00 2.72
CA ASN A 110 -5.00 10.68 2.43
C ASN A 110 -5.94 10.14 3.53
N LEU A 111 -5.61 10.40 4.79
CA LEU A 111 -6.42 9.99 5.94
C LEU A 111 -7.74 10.76 6.02
N LEU A 112 -7.68 12.08 5.82
CA LEU A 112 -8.82 12.98 5.94
C LEU A 112 -9.86 12.72 4.86
N LEU A 113 -9.43 12.63 3.60
CA LEU A 113 -10.31 12.41 2.45
C LEU A 113 -11.04 11.05 2.51
N ARG A 114 -10.47 10.07 3.22
CA ARG A 114 -11.09 8.75 3.42
C ARG A 114 -12.11 8.67 4.54
N GLY A 115 -12.22 9.71 5.37
CA GLY A 115 -13.04 9.65 6.58
C GLY A 115 -12.48 8.67 7.64
N GLY A 116 -11.15 8.47 7.69
CA GLY A 116 -10.47 7.86 8.85
C GLY A 116 -9.64 6.60 8.63
N TYR A 117 -9.29 5.94 9.74
CA TYR A 117 -8.25 4.91 9.86
C TYR A 117 -8.69 3.47 9.50
N ARG A 118 -9.65 3.30 8.58
CA ARG A 118 -10.18 1.96 8.24
C ARG A 118 -9.17 1.05 7.54
N LYS A 119 -8.09 1.61 6.98
CA LYS A 119 -6.98 0.86 6.40
C LYS A 119 -5.91 0.54 7.45
N THR A 120 -5.26 -0.60 7.25
CA THR A 120 -4.16 -1.12 8.06
C THR A 120 -2.90 -0.29 7.93
N HIS A 121 -2.67 0.36 6.78
CA HIS A 121 -1.51 1.21 6.53
C HIS A 121 -1.79 2.29 5.48
N PHE A 122 -0.88 3.28 5.43
CA PHE A 122 -0.85 4.39 4.49
C PHE A 122 0.58 4.59 4.00
N GLN A 123 0.77 4.68 2.68
CA GLN A 123 2.09 4.93 2.11
C GLN A 123 2.47 6.41 2.28
N ALA A 124 3.69 6.65 2.75
CA ALA A 124 4.31 7.97 2.79
C ALA A 124 5.14 8.17 1.52
N ASP A 125 5.28 9.41 1.08
CA ASP A 125 6.13 9.74 -0.07
C ASP A 125 7.59 9.96 0.36
N GLN A 126 8.48 10.07 -0.63
CA GLN A 126 9.92 10.25 -0.38
C GLN A 126 10.23 11.49 0.48
N THR A 127 9.49 12.59 0.30
CA THR A 127 9.66 13.83 1.09
C THR A 127 9.31 13.61 2.56
N THR A 128 8.21 12.89 2.83
CA THR A 128 7.82 12.50 4.19
C THR A 128 8.91 11.61 4.81
N LEU A 129 9.41 10.61 4.08
CA LEU A 129 10.45 9.72 4.57
C LEU A 129 11.75 10.48 4.90
N GLN A 130 12.19 11.39 4.03
CA GLN A 130 13.37 12.22 4.27
C GLN A 130 13.23 13.03 5.56
N SER A 131 12.07 13.64 5.77
CA SER A 131 11.76 14.44 6.96
C SER A 131 11.80 13.57 8.22
N VAL A 132 11.08 12.44 8.21
CA VAL A 132 11.01 11.51 9.34
C VAL A 132 12.37 10.90 9.69
N SER A 133 13.22 10.67 8.70
CA SER A 133 14.59 10.16 8.90
C SER A 133 15.49 11.11 9.70
N GLN A 134 15.07 12.36 9.89
CA GLN A 134 15.79 13.38 10.66
C GLN A 134 15.10 13.70 12.00
N MET A 135 13.90 13.17 12.26
CA MET A 135 13.12 13.47 13.46
C MET A 135 13.59 12.69 14.70
N GLY A 136 13.46 13.29 15.89
CA GLY A 136 13.83 12.66 17.15
C GLY A 136 15.30 12.27 17.23
N ILE A 137 15.61 11.14 17.85
CA ILE A 137 16.99 10.67 18.09
C ILE A 137 17.24 9.29 17.46
N PRO A 138 18.49 8.95 17.08
CA PRO A 138 18.85 7.58 16.73
C PRO A 138 18.49 6.62 17.87
N PHE A 139 17.97 5.45 17.53
CA PHE A 139 17.63 4.43 18.52
C PHE A 139 18.89 3.68 18.96
N ASP A 140 19.19 3.68 20.26
CA ASP A 140 20.39 3.07 20.85
C ASP A 140 20.11 1.99 21.91
N LYS A 141 18.83 1.75 22.22
CA LYS A 141 18.40 0.80 23.25
C LYS A 141 18.39 -0.64 22.71
N PRO A 142 18.60 -1.66 23.58
CA PRO A 142 18.32 -3.04 23.21
C PRO A 142 16.84 -3.22 22.84
N THR A 143 16.58 -3.97 21.78
CA THR A 143 15.22 -4.37 21.41
C THR A 143 14.88 -5.68 22.09
N GLU A 144 13.75 -5.75 22.78
CA GLU A 144 13.27 -7.00 23.36
C GLU A 144 12.76 -7.89 22.22
N MET A 145 13.43 -9.01 21.98
CA MET A 145 12.93 -9.97 21.00
C MET A 145 11.74 -10.71 21.60
N PHE A 146 10.61 -10.71 20.88
CA PHE A 146 9.51 -11.58 21.23
C PHE A 146 9.89 -13.03 20.91
N SER A 147 10.31 -13.79 21.92
CA SER A 147 10.53 -15.22 21.80
C SER A 147 9.21 -15.95 22.10
N ASN A 148 8.49 -16.33 21.04
CA ASN A 148 7.60 -17.48 21.13
C ASN A 148 8.39 -18.67 20.57
N ASP A 149 8.61 -19.68 21.41
CA ASP A 149 9.25 -20.93 21.01
C ASP A 149 8.45 -21.62 19.90
N GLU A 150 9.18 -22.21 18.94
CA GLU A 150 8.72 -23.04 17.81
C GLU A 150 7.35 -22.66 17.19
N HIS A 151 7.39 -21.83 16.15
CA HIS A 151 6.24 -21.57 15.28
C HIS A 151 6.44 -22.12 13.88
N GLU A 152 5.39 -22.69 13.31
CA GLU A 152 5.36 -23.02 11.89
C GLU A 152 4.98 -21.79 11.07
N THR A 153 5.62 -21.62 9.93
CA THR A 153 5.28 -20.57 8.95
C THR A 153 4.54 -21.15 7.75
N PHE A 154 3.81 -20.32 7.03
CA PHE A 154 3.24 -20.65 5.72
C PHE A 154 3.51 -19.52 4.72
N THR A 155 3.33 -19.79 3.43
CA THR A 155 3.29 -18.76 2.39
C THR A 155 1.83 -18.57 1.97
N PRO A 156 1.27 -17.36 2.10
CA PRO A 156 -0.10 -17.10 1.67
C PRO A 156 -0.27 -17.40 0.18
N GLN A 157 -1.39 -18.02 -0.17
CA GLN A 157 -1.73 -18.38 -1.55
C GLN A 157 -2.96 -17.60 -2.01
N LEU A 158 -3.03 -17.37 -3.32
CA LEU A 158 -4.14 -16.71 -3.98
C LEU A 158 -4.85 -17.71 -4.89
N THR A 159 -6.18 -17.65 -4.93
CA THR A 159 -7.00 -18.50 -5.80
C THR A 159 -8.07 -17.70 -6.52
N TRP A 160 -8.40 -18.09 -7.75
CA TRP A 160 -9.59 -17.62 -8.46
C TRP A 160 -10.85 -18.46 -8.17
N ASN A 161 -10.70 -19.57 -7.43
CA ASN A 161 -11.83 -20.41 -7.04
C ASN A 161 -12.29 -20.07 -5.61
N LYS A 162 -13.48 -19.46 -5.49
CA LYS A 162 -14.05 -19.10 -4.19
C LYS A 162 -14.25 -20.31 -3.24
N ALA A 163 -14.38 -21.52 -3.77
CA ALA A 163 -14.54 -22.73 -2.95
C ALA A 163 -13.24 -23.17 -2.25
N LEU A 164 -12.08 -22.72 -2.73
CA LEU A 164 -10.77 -23.04 -2.15
C LEU A 164 -10.30 -22.01 -1.13
N VAL A 165 -11.08 -20.96 -0.89
CA VAL A 165 -10.72 -19.86 0.03
C VAL A 165 -10.73 -20.38 1.47
N SER A 166 -9.59 -20.29 2.14
CA SER A 166 -9.38 -20.68 3.53
C SER A 166 -8.38 -19.73 4.20
N PRO A 167 -8.82 -18.55 4.67
CA PRO A 167 -7.95 -17.61 5.37
C PRO A 167 -7.43 -18.21 6.70
N PRO A 168 -6.15 -17.98 7.06
CA PRO A 168 -5.21 -17.05 6.43
C PRO A 168 -4.29 -17.67 5.36
N GLU A 169 -4.41 -18.95 5.04
CA GLU A 169 -3.51 -19.61 4.10
C GLU A 169 -3.88 -19.33 2.65
N VAL A 170 -5.16 -19.31 2.31
CA VAL A 170 -5.65 -19.17 0.92
C VAL A 170 -6.70 -18.06 0.83
N TYR A 171 -6.43 -17.04 0.02
CA TYR A 171 -7.35 -15.93 -0.23
C TYR A 171 -7.82 -15.89 -1.68
N TYR A 172 -9.02 -15.35 -1.88
CA TYR A 172 -9.50 -15.05 -3.23
C TYR A 172 -8.66 -13.91 -3.83
N PHE A 173 -8.26 -14.04 -5.09
CA PHE A 173 -7.55 -13.00 -5.83
C PHE A 173 -8.44 -11.77 -6.02
N GLN A 174 -8.09 -10.65 -5.38
CA GLN A 174 -8.85 -9.39 -5.42
C GLN A 174 -8.07 -8.28 -6.13
N GLU A 175 -8.78 -7.29 -6.64
CA GLU A 175 -8.21 -6.14 -7.36
C GLU A 175 -7.15 -5.40 -6.54
N ILE A 176 -7.32 -5.28 -5.21
CA ILE A 176 -6.34 -4.63 -4.34
C ILE A 176 -4.97 -5.35 -4.31
N ILE A 177 -4.98 -6.67 -4.48
CA ILE A 177 -3.74 -7.45 -4.60
C ILE A 177 -3.11 -7.23 -5.98
N LEU A 178 -3.93 -7.21 -7.03
CA LEU A 178 -3.46 -6.85 -8.38
C LEU A 178 -2.83 -5.46 -8.41
N GLN A 179 -3.44 -4.46 -7.78
CA GLN A 179 -2.91 -3.11 -7.65
C GLN A 179 -1.52 -3.13 -7.01
N SER A 180 -1.33 -3.92 -5.95
CA SER A 180 -0.04 -4.05 -5.26
C SER A 180 1.03 -4.69 -6.15
N LEU A 181 0.67 -5.75 -6.87
CA LEU A 181 1.57 -6.42 -7.83
C LEU A 181 1.96 -5.49 -8.98
N VAL A 182 0.99 -4.76 -9.55
CA VAL A 182 1.24 -3.77 -10.59
C VAL A 182 2.15 -2.65 -10.05
N LYS A 183 1.89 -2.13 -8.85
CA LYS A 183 2.75 -1.12 -8.21
C LYS A 183 4.19 -1.60 -8.10
N GLN A 184 4.42 -2.80 -7.57
CA GLN A 184 5.76 -3.40 -7.44
C GLN A 184 6.45 -3.56 -8.81
N TRP A 185 5.72 -4.06 -9.80
CA TRP A 185 6.24 -4.19 -11.16
C TRP A 185 6.62 -2.83 -11.74
N LEU A 186 5.77 -1.82 -11.58
CA LEU A 186 6.03 -0.45 -12.03
C LEU A 186 7.24 0.15 -11.34
N SER A 187 7.43 -0.04 -10.02
CA SER A 187 8.62 0.45 -9.30
C SER A 187 9.94 -0.04 -9.90
N GLN A 188 9.95 -1.24 -10.49
CA GLN A 188 11.14 -1.83 -11.12
C GLN A 188 11.23 -1.54 -12.64
N ASN A 189 10.09 -1.31 -13.29
CA ASN A 189 9.97 -1.22 -14.75
C ASN A 189 9.43 0.14 -15.23
N LEU A 190 9.57 1.19 -14.42
CA LEU A 190 8.96 2.49 -14.69
C LEU A 190 9.45 3.11 -16.00
N GLN A 191 10.74 2.95 -16.34
CA GLN A 191 11.27 3.48 -17.59
C GLN A 191 10.65 2.76 -18.81
N THR A 192 10.40 1.45 -18.69
CA THR A 192 9.70 0.67 -19.72
C THR A 192 8.30 1.21 -19.95
N LEU A 193 7.56 1.54 -18.88
CA LEU A 193 6.25 2.18 -18.97
C LEU A 193 6.32 3.55 -19.65
N PHE A 194 7.29 4.40 -19.28
CA PHE A 194 7.44 5.72 -19.89
C PHE A 194 7.71 5.62 -21.38
N ASN A 195 8.60 4.71 -21.78
CA ASN A 195 8.94 4.48 -23.18
C ASN A 195 7.72 3.99 -23.99
N SER A 196 6.93 3.07 -23.43
CA SER A 196 5.72 2.54 -24.09
C SER A 196 4.53 3.52 -24.08
N SER A 197 4.58 4.55 -23.22
CA SER A 197 3.53 5.57 -23.07
C SER A 197 3.78 6.85 -23.88
N SER A 198 4.85 6.92 -24.68
CA SER A 198 5.34 8.14 -25.33
C SER A 198 5.76 9.25 -24.36
N LEU A 199 6.23 8.86 -23.17
CA LEU A 199 6.74 9.75 -22.12
C LEU A 199 8.28 9.68 -22.02
N ASN A 200 8.95 9.47 -23.16
CA ASN A 200 10.38 9.15 -23.25
C ASN A 200 11.31 10.23 -22.66
N SER A 201 10.81 11.46 -22.50
CA SER A 201 11.56 12.55 -21.87
C SER A 201 11.68 12.39 -20.35
N LEU A 202 10.83 11.57 -19.73
CA LEU A 202 10.86 11.30 -18.30
C LEU A 202 11.92 10.26 -17.98
N ARG A 203 12.57 10.43 -16.82
CA ARG A 203 13.55 9.48 -16.28
C ARG A 203 12.98 8.83 -15.04
N ALA A 204 12.88 7.50 -15.05
CA ALA A 204 12.32 6.71 -13.96
C ALA A 204 12.93 7.04 -12.59
N GLU A 205 14.24 7.26 -12.52
CA GLU A 205 14.98 7.59 -11.28
C GLU A 205 14.50 8.88 -10.57
N LYS A 206 13.79 9.77 -11.27
CA LYS A 206 13.24 11.01 -10.70
C LYS A 206 11.85 10.83 -10.11
N PHE A 207 11.22 9.70 -10.35
CA PHE A 207 9.84 9.43 -9.98
C PHE A 207 9.77 8.34 -8.92
N GLU A 208 8.75 8.42 -8.08
CA GLU A 208 8.35 7.35 -7.17
C GLU A 208 6.98 6.81 -7.55
N VAL A 209 6.76 5.53 -7.27
CA VAL A 209 5.49 4.84 -7.50
C VAL A 209 4.82 4.61 -6.14
N LEU A 210 3.72 5.31 -5.93
CA LEU A 210 2.94 5.28 -4.71
C LEU A 210 1.67 4.47 -4.96
N GLY A 211 1.21 3.78 -3.93
CA GLY A 211 -0.11 3.16 -3.92
C GLY A 211 -1.21 4.21 -3.89
N GLU A 212 -2.37 3.75 -3.42
CA GLU A 212 -3.62 4.48 -3.57
C GLU A 212 -3.60 5.90 -2.98
N LYS A 213 -4.01 6.87 -3.79
CA LYS A 213 -4.12 8.30 -3.42
C LYS A 213 -5.59 8.70 -3.36
N ALA A 214 -6.02 9.21 -2.21
CA ALA A 214 -7.34 9.80 -2.05
C ALA A 214 -7.41 11.18 -2.71
N LEU A 215 -8.56 11.41 -3.34
CA LEU A 215 -9.02 12.64 -3.97
C LEU A 215 -10.37 13.06 -3.35
N PRO A 216 -10.76 14.35 -3.43
CA PRO A 216 -12.09 14.80 -3.04
C PRO A 216 -13.25 13.95 -3.61
N GLU A 217 -13.19 13.54 -4.88
CA GLU A 217 -14.27 12.80 -5.56
C GLU A 217 -13.98 11.31 -5.74
N GLY A 218 -12.89 10.78 -5.19
CA GLY A 218 -12.57 9.35 -5.33
C GLY A 218 -11.18 8.93 -4.87
N TYR A 219 -10.69 7.85 -5.47
CA TYR A 219 -9.38 7.28 -5.17
C TYR A 219 -8.71 6.88 -6.47
N VAL A 220 -7.44 7.22 -6.61
CA VAL A 220 -6.57 6.72 -7.66
C VAL A 220 -5.84 5.50 -7.12
N ASP A 221 -5.80 4.40 -7.86
CA ASP A 221 -5.19 3.15 -7.42
C ASP A 221 -3.67 3.26 -7.20
N ILE A 222 -2.97 3.92 -8.12
CA ILE A 222 -1.52 4.12 -8.08
C ILE A 222 -1.18 5.53 -8.58
N LEU A 223 -0.35 6.24 -7.83
CA LEU A 223 0.17 7.56 -8.20
C LEU A 223 1.66 7.47 -8.50
N ILE A 224 2.07 7.86 -9.70
CA ILE A 224 3.46 8.07 -10.06
C ILE A 224 3.71 9.58 -10.01
N LYS A 225 4.68 10.04 -9.22
CA LYS A 225 5.02 11.47 -9.12
C LYS A 225 6.52 11.68 -9.01
N GLU A 226 6.98 12.89 -9.29
CA GLU A 226 8.37 13.26 -8.98
C GLU A 226 8.66 13.09 -7.48
N ALA A 227 9.75 12.37 -7.17
CA ALA A 227 10.13 12.03 -5.80
C ALA A 227 10.61 13.25 -5.01
N ILE A 228 11.21 14.22 -5.70
CA ILE A 228 11.72 15.47 -5.13
C ILE A 228 11.22 16.63 -6.01
N PRO A 229 10.02 17.17 -5.74
CA PRO A 229 9.46 18.24 -6.57
C PRO A 229 10.16 19.58 -6.33
N THR A 230 10.40 20.35 -7.39
CA THR A 230 11.00 21.70 -7.32
C THR A 230 10.01 22.75 -7.84
N GLY A 231 9.01 23.06 -7.03
CA GLY A 231 7.99 24.09 -7.31
C GLY A 231 6.84 23.67 -8.23
N TYR A 232 7.03 22.63 -9.04
CA TYR A 232 6.02 21.94 -9.82
C TYR A 232 6.28 20.44 -9.72
N SER A 233 5.24 19.61 -9.69
CA SER A 233 5.39 18.15 -9.59
C SER A 233 4.63 17.46 -10.71
N GLN A 234 5.37 16.83 -11.63
CA GLN A 234 4.74 16.00 -12.65
C GLN A 234 4.13 14.74 -12.02
N LYS A 235 2.87 14.48 -12.36
CA LYS A 235 2.07 13.35 -11.85
C LYS A 235 1.48 12.54 -12.99
N ILE A 236 1.48 11.23 -12.83
CA ILE A 236 0.81 10.26 -13.70
C ILE A 236 -0.07 9.41 -12.80
N ILE A 237 -1.34 9.31 -13.12
CA ILE A 237 -2.27 8.47 -12.38
C ILE A 237 -2.50 7.15 -13.10
N VAL A 238 -2.56 6.07 -12.36
CA VAL A 238 -2.73 4.72 -12.89
C VAL A 238 -3.95 4.09 -12.22
N GLU A 239 -4.87 3.59 -13.05
CA GLU A 239 -6.04 2.83 -12.63
C GLU A 239 -5.89 1.37 -13.06
N VAL A 240 -6.23 0.44 -12.18
CA VAL A 240 -6.06 -0.99 -12.40
C VAL A 240 -7.40 -1.71 -12.33
N LYS A 241 -7.66 -2.60 -13.29
CA LYS A 241 -8.91 -3.38 -13.35
C LYS A 241 -8.65 -4.86 -13.49
N SER A 242 -9.17 -5.65 -12.54
CA SER A 242 -9.00 -7.12 -12.56
C SER A 242 -9.78 -7.82 -13.69
N ASN A 243 -10.68 -7.09 -14.34
CA ASN A 243 -11.59 -7.58 -15.36
C ASN A 243 -11.43 -6.79 -16.67
N LYS A 244 -12.22 -7.14 -17.68
CA LYS A 244 -12.31 -6.39 -18.92
C LYS A 244 -12.83 -4.97 -18.67
N SER A 245 -12.02 -3.98 -19.04
CA SER A 245 -12.35 -2.57 -18.87
C SER A 245 -13.42 -2.08 -19.85
N GLN A 246 -14.25 -1.16 -19.35
CA GLN A 246 -15.42 -0.56 -19.99
C GLN A 246 -15.20 0.94 -20.22
N PRO A 247 -15.98 1.59 -21.12
CA PRO A 247 -15.83 3.03 -21.38
C PRO A 247 -15.96 3.93 -20.13
N LYS A 248 -16.76 3.50 -19.13
CA LYS A 248 -16.90 4.21 -17.86
C LYS A 248 -15.58 4.35 -17.10
N ASP A 249 -14.66 3.40 -17.24
CA ASP A 249 -13.37 3.43 -16.54
C ASP A 249 -12.46 4.52 -17.12
N ILE A 250 -12.56 4.78 -18.43
CA ILE A 250 -11.85 5.89 -19.09
C ILE A 250 -12.42 7.23 -18.64
N ILE A 251 -13.76 7.34 -18.55
CA ILE A 251 -14.42 8.56 -18.07
C ILE A 251 -14.03 8.85 -16.61
N GLN A 252 -13.97 7.82 -15.77
CA GLN A 252 -13.51 7.92 -14.39
C GLN A 252 -12.06 8.43 -14.32
N LEU A 253 -11.16 7.80 -15.09
CA LEU A 253 -9.75 8.20 -15.15
C LEU A 253 -9.59 9.64 -15.63
N GLU A 254 -10.31 10.05 -16.67
CA GLU A 254 -10.32 11.43 -17.15
C GLU A 254 -10.79 12.42 -16.07
N SER A 255 -11.81 12.05 -15.28
CA SER A 255 -12.27 12.86 -14.16
C SER A 255 -11.18 13.07 -13.12
N TYR A 256 -10.47 12.01 -12.74
CA TYR A 256 -9.33 12.10 -11.81
C TYR A 256 -8.18 12.92 -12.36
N MET A 257 -7.89 12.85 -13.67
CA MET A 257 -6.87 13.71 -14.29
C MET A 257 -7.26 15.18 -14.19
N ARG A 258 -8.54 15.52 -14.42
CA ARG A 258 -9.03 16.90 -14.28
C ARG A 258 -8.95 17.40 -12.84
N GLU A 259 -9.30 16.56 -11.88
CA GLU A 259 -9.23 16.87 -10.44
C GLU A 259 -7.79 17.10 -9.96
N MET A 260 -6.84 16.30 -10.44
CA MET A 260 -5.40 16.49 -10.19
C MET A 260 -4.83 17.75 -10.87
N GLY A 261 -5.53 18.28 -11.87
CA GLY A 261 -5.22 19.54 -12.54
C GLY A 261 -3.97 19.46 -13.43
N ARG A 262 -3.34 20.62 -13.64
CA ARG A 262 -2.28 20.79 -14.65
C ARG A 262 -1.01 19.99 -14.37
N GLU A 263 -0.82 19.52 -13.14
CA GLU A 263 0.31 18.67 -12.75
C GLU A 263 0.14 17.21 -13.21
N CYS A 264 -1.09 16.79 -13.54
CA CYS A 264 -1.35 15.47 -14.11
C CYS A 264 -1.08 15.48 -15.61
N ILE A 265 0.02 14.87 -16.02
CA ILE A 265 0.48 14.88 -17.41
C ILE A 265 -0.01 13.67 -18.22
N ALA A 266 -0.42 12.59 -17.55
CA ALA A 266 -0.95 11.40 -18.19
C ALA A 266 -1.83 10.56 -17.25
N GLY A 267 -2.73 9.80 -17.85
CA GLY A 267 -3.50 8.74 -17.21
C GLY A 267 -3.15 7.39 -17.82
N ILE A 268 -3.04 6.35 -16.99
CA ILE A 268 -2.74 5.00 -17.45
C ILE A 268 -3.82 4.06 -16.94
N LEU A 269 -4.41 3.28 -17.84
CA LEU A 269 -5.41 2.26 -17.51
C LEU A 269 -4.83 0.88 -17.79
N ILE A 270 -4.71 0.06 -16.74
CA ILE A 270 -4.17 -1.31 -16.81
C ILE A 270 -5.31 -2.29 -16.54
N ALA A 271 -5.62 -3.17 -17.49
CA ALA A 271 -6.75 -4.09 -17.38
C ALA A 271 -6.44 -5.48 -17.93
N LYS A 272 -7.29 -6.47 -17.64
CA LYS A 272 -7.14 -7.82 -18.22
C LYS A 272 -7.33 -7.81 -19.75
N ASP A 273 -8.27 -7.02 -20.23
CA ASP A 273 -8.54 -6.74 -21.64
C ASP A 273 -9.44 -5.49 -21.73
N PHE A 274 -9.68 -4.97 -22.93
CA PHE A 274 -10.55 -3.82 -23.19
C PHE A 274 -11.74 -4.23 -24.07
N SER A 275 -12.93 -3.71 -23.76
CA SER A 275 -14.12 -3.96 -24.56
C SER A 275 -13.96 -3.44 -26.00
N ARG A 276 -14.70 -4.03 -26.97
CA ARG A 276 -14.69 -3.53 -28.36
C ARG A 276 -15.05 -2.05 -28.43
N LYS A 277 -16.02 -1.60 -27.64
CA LYS A 277 -16.45 -0.19 -27.58
C LYS A 277 -15.32 0.75 -27.18
N VAL A 278 -14.47 0.34 -26.22
CA VAL A 278 -13.25 1.08 -25.88
C VAL A 278 -12.29 1.14 -27.06
N LYS A 279 -12.10 0.02 -27.77
CA LYS A 279 -11.17 -0.07 -28.91
C LYS A 279 -11.67 0.65 -30.19
N SER A 280 -12.98 0.72 -30.42
CA SER A 280 -13.55 1.15 -31.71
C SER A 280 -14.33 2.46 -31.70
N THR A 281 -14.86 2.88 -30.55
CA THR A 281 -15.91 3.92 -30.51
C THR A 281 -15.55 5.09 -29.59
N TYR A 282 -14.75 4.84 -28.56
CA TYR A 282 -14.32 5.90 -27.68
C TYR A 282 -13.02 6.54 -28.20
N LYS A 283 -13.08 7.81 -28.61
CA LYS A 283 -11.88 8.56 -28.97
C LYS A 283 -11.10 8.81 -27.68
N MET A 284 -10.13 7.93 -27.41
CA MET A 284 -9.30 8.04 -26.22
C MET A 284 -8.59 9.40 -26.19
N PRO A 285 -8.62 10.11 -25.03
CA PRO A 285 -7.80 11.30 -24.83
C PRO A 285 -6.33 11.00 -25.14
N LYS A 286 -5.63 11.97 -25.71
CA LYS A 286 -4.21 11.80 -26.11
C LYS A 286 -3.30 11.62 -24.91
N GLU A 287 -3.77 11.90 -23.71
CA GLU A 287 -3.08 11.84 -22.44
C GLU A 287 -3.33 10.51 -21.72
N ILE A 288 -4.29 9.70 -22.19
CA ILE A 288 -4.59 8.39 -21.61
C ILE A 288 -3.93 7.26 -22.41
N ARG A 289 -3.30 6.31 -21.71
CA ARG A 289 -2.71 5.10 -22.29
C ARG A 289 -3.35 3.85 -21.68
N CYS A 290 -3.49 2.81 -22.49
CA CYS A 290 -4.10 1.55 -22.08
C CYS A 290 -3.09 0.42 -22.22
N PHE A 291 -2.96 -0.40 -21.18
CA PHE A 291 -2.13 -1.59 -21.18
C PHE A 291 -2.90 -2.81 -20.69
N THR A 292 -2.55 -3.97 -21.23
CA THR A 292 -3.03 -5.25 -20.72
C THR A 292 -1.99 -5.90 -19.83
N TYR A 293 -2.42 -6.52 -18.74
CA TYR A 293 -1.54 -7.40 -17.95
C TYR A 293 -1.85 -8.87 -18.24
N SER A 294 -0.85 -9.73 -18.03
CA SER A 294 -0.99 -11.18 -18.06
C SER A 294 -0.11 -11.78 -16.97
N PHE A 295 -0.56 -12.87 -16.37
CA PHE A 295 0.22 -13.60 -15.39
C PHE A 295 1.15 -14.67 -16.00
N GLY A 296 1.13 -14.84 -17.32
CA GLY A 296 1.82 -15.96 -17.98
C GLY A 296 1.08 -17.28 -17.76
N GLU A 297 1.82 -18.39 -17.80
CA GLU A 297 1.33 -19.72 -17.44
C GLU A 297 1.41 -19.87 -15.91
N ILE A 298 0.35 -19.47 -15.22
CA ILE A 298 0.16 -19.76 -13.79
C ILE A 298 -1.12 -20.59 -13.69
N ASP A 299 -0.96 -21.82 -13.19
CA ASP A 299 -2.07 -22.73 -12.85
C ASP A 299 -2.88 -22.24 -11.64
#